data_AF-K1SDW4-F1
#
_entry.id   AF-K1SDW4-F1
#
_cell.length_a   1.000
_cell.length_b   1.000
_cell.length_c   1.000
_cell.angle_alpha   90.00
_cell.angle_beta   90.00
_cell.angle_gamma   90.00
#
_symmetry.space_group_name_H-M   'P 1'
#
loop_
_entity.id
_entity.type
_entity.pdbx_description
1 polymer ?
#
loop_
_entity_poly.entity_id
_entity_poly.type
_entity_poly.pdbx_seq_one_letter_code
_entity_poly.pdbx_strand_id
1 'polypeptide(L)'
;MHDICDAQRSDGNIPDVAPAFWNYYTDDVTWPAALPFTCDMLYHQFGNRQPIIDSYPSIRKWINHILAEYTDENGIITKDKYGDWCVPPEKLELIHSQDPKRKTDGKLIATAYTIRCLQLAEQ
;
A
#
# COMPACT_ATOMS: atom_id res chain seq x y z
N MET A 1 -7.63 -7.19 -11.59
CA MET A 1 -7.55 -6.58 -10.25
C MET A 1 -8.61 -7.09 -9.28
N HIS A 2 -9.61 -7.86 -9.75
CA HIS A 2 -10.77 -8.28 -8.94
C HIS A 2 -10.41 -9.00 -7.64
N ASP A 3 -9.44 -9.92 -7.61
CA ASP A 3 -9.09 -10.64 -6.37
C ASP A 3 -8.73 -9.70 -5.20
N ILE A 4 -8.05 -8.58 -5.49
CA ILE A 4 -7.70 -7.57 -4.48
C ILE A 4 -8.94 -6.79 -4.05
N CYS A 5 -9.82 -6.43 -4.99
CA CYS A 5 -11.06 -5.71 -4.70
C CYS A 5 -12.05 -6.57 -3.90
N ASP A 6 -12.20 -7.84 -4.25
CA ASP A 6 -13.10 -8.80 -3.58
C ASP A 6 -12.59 -9.16 -2.18
N ALA A 7 -11.27 -9.07 -1.97
CA ALA A 7 -10.64 -9.23 -0.67
C ALA A 7 -10.73 -7.97 0.21
N GLN A 8 -11.22 -6.83 -0.30
CA GLN A 8 -11.34 -5.61 0.51
C GLN A 8 -12.46 -5.76 1.55
N ARG A 9 -12.16 -5.42 2.80
CA ARG A 9 -13.13 -5.44 3.89
C ARG A 9 -14.17 -4.31 3.78
N SER A 10 -15.23 -4.45 4.58
CA SER A 10 -16.30 -3.47 4.66
C SER A 10 -15.85 -2.10 5.17
N ASP A 11 -14.80 -2.03 6.00
CA ASP A 11 -14.17 -0.78 6.47
C ASP A 11 -13.27 -0.11 5.43
N GLY A 12 -12.73 -0.87 4.47
CA GLY A 12 -11.86 -0.36 3.41
C GLY A 12 -10.44 -0.92 3.45
N ASN A 13 -10.10 -1.67 4.50
CA ASN A 13 -8.82 -2.36 4.62
C ASN A 13 -8.67 -3.41 3.49
N ILE A 14 -7.52 -3.41 2.83
CA ILE A 14 -7.12 -4.37 1.80
C ILE A 14 -6.01 -5.24 2.42
N PRO A 15 -6.08 -6.58 2.27
CA PRO A 15 -5.10 -7.45 2.91
C PRO A 15 -3.75 -7.42 2.19
N ASP A 16 -2.72 -7.84 2.90
CA ASP A 16 -1.35 -7.95 2.38
C ASP A 16 -1.24 -9.03 1.28
N VAL A 17 -2.20 -9.97 1.22
CA VAL A 17 -2.26 -11.08 0.27
C VAL A 17 -3.69 -11.27 -0.23
N ALA A 18 -3.86 -11.35 -1.56
CA ALA A 18 -5.13 -11.65 -2.22
C ALA A 18 -4.98 -12.86 -3.16
N PRO A 19 -5.95 -13.81 -3.21
CA PRO A 19 -7.17 -13.89 -2.39
C PRO A 19 -6.87 -14.08 -0.89
N ALA A 20 -7.76 -13.59 -0.02
CA ALA A 20 -7.56 -13.52 1.43
C ALA A 20 -7.71 -14.86 2.17
N PHE A 21 -7.01 -15.91 1.70
CA PHE A 21 -6.95 -17.20 2.40
C PHE A 21 -6.31 -17.07 3.78
N TRP A 22 -5.24 -16.27 3.87
CA TRP A 22 -4.66 -15.85 5.14
C TRP A 22 -5.26 -14.51 5.56
N ASN A 23 -5.70 -14.41 6.81
CA ASN A 23 -6.35 -13.21 7.35
C ASN A 23 -5.32 -12.13 7.72
N TYR A 24 -4.51 -11.69 6.74
CA TYR A 24 -3.48 -10.66 6.91
C TYR A 24 -4.00 -9.29 6.50
N TYR A 25 -4.80 -8.70 7.37
CA TYR A 25 -5.27 -7.32 7.28
C TYR A 25 -4.48 -6.49 8.27
N THR A 26 -3.36 -5.94 7.82
CA THR A 26 -2.41 -5.28 8.72
C THR A 26 -2.48 -3.76 8.67
N ASP A 27 -3.35 -3.24 7.80
CA ASP A 27 -3.47 -1.83 7.46
C ASP A 27 -2.15 -1.25 6.93
N ASP A 28 -1.33 -2.11 6.33
CA ASP A 28 -0.12 -1.71 5.64
C ASP A 28 -0.46 -0.78 4.45
N VAL A 29 0.42 0.16 4.16
CA VAL A 29 0.24 1.10 3.05
C VAL A 29 0.94 0.61 1.79
N THR A 30 2.15 0.11 1.94
CA THR A 30 3.05 -0.17 0.83
C THR A 30 2.63 -1.41 0.01
N TRP A 31 2.02 -2.42 0.64
CA TRP A 31 1.62 -3.67 0.01
C TRP A 31 0.27 -3.48 -0.72
N PRO A 32 -0.80 -2.97 -0.08
CA PRO A 32 -2.05 -2.68 -0.79
C PRO A 32 -1.96 -1.62 -1.89
N ALA A 33 -0.95 -0.74 -1.85
CA ALA A 33 -0.65 0.19 -2.95
C ALA A 33 -0.38 -0.51 -4.29
N ALA A 34 -0.14 -1.83 -4.29
CA ALA A 34 -0.12 -2.64 -5.50
C ALA A 34 -1.39 -2.48 -6.36
N LEU A 35 -2.57 -2.25 -5.75
CA LEU A 35 -3.82 -2.05 -6.50
C LEU A 35 -3.77 -0.81 -7.40
N PRO A 36 -3.63 0.43 -6.87
CA PRO A 36 -3.53 1.61 -7.71
C PRO A 36 -2.31 1.59 -8.64
N PHE A 37 -1.15 1.09 -8.18
CA PHE A 37 0.06 1.04 -9.01
C PHE A 37 -0.08 0.10 -10.20
N THR A 38 -0.66 -1.09 -10.01
CA THR A 38 -0.86 -2.03 -11.12
C THR A 38 -1.89 -1.50 -12.11
N CYS A 39 -2.95 -0.83 -11.63
CA CYS A 39 -3.91 -0.17 -12.53
C CYS A 39 -3.23 0.89 -13.40
N ASP A 40 -2.40 1.74 -12.77
CA ASP A 40 -1.62 2.77 -13.44
C ASP A 40 -0.64 2.18 -14.47
N MET A 41 0.09 1.11 -14.10
CA MET A 41 0.99 0.40 -15.00
C MET A 41 0.26 -0.23 -16.19
N LEU A 42 -0.93 -0.83 -15.99
CA LEU A 42 -1.68 -1.39 -17.11
C LEU A 42 -2.15 -0.32 -18.09
N TYR A 43 -2.49 0.86 -17.58
CA TYR A 43 -2.83 2.01 -18.42
C TYR A 43 -1.62 2.56 -19.16
N HIS A 44 -0.51 2.83 -18.47
CA HIS A 44 0.70 3.39 -19.07
C HIS A 44 1.30 2.48 -20.14
N GLN A 45 1.31 1.16 -19.91
CA GLN A 45 1.96 0.21 -20.80
C GLN A 45 1.07 -0.16 -22.00
N PHE A 46 -0.25 -0.22 -21.81
CA PHE A 46 -1.16 -0.80 -22.81
C PHE A 46 -2.34 0.11 -23.20
N GLY A 47 -2.45 1.30 -22.61
CA GLY A 47 -3.62 2.16 -22.75
C GLY A 47 -4.90 1.59 -22.12
N ASN A 48 -4.79 0.53 -21.32
CA ASN A 48 -5.96 -0.17 -20.79
C ASN A 48 -6.52 0.55 -19.56
N ARG A 49 -7.58 1.35 -19.77
CA ARG A 49 -8.26 2.10 -18.69
C ARG A 49 -9.24 1.28 -17.87
N GLN A 50 -9.64 0.10 -18.36
CA GLN A 50 -10.71 -0.68 -17.73
C GLN A 50 -10.38 -1.08 -16.27
N PRO A 51 -9.15 -1.55 -15.94
CA PRO A 51 -8.77 -1.84 -14.56
C PRO A 51 -8.90 -0.65 -13.61
N ILE A 52 -8.58 0.57 -14.07
CA ILE A 52 -8.74 1.79 -13.27
C ILE A 52 -10.22 2.03 -12.98
N ILE A 53 -11.05 2.01 -14.02
CA ILE A 53 -12.50 2.26 -13.92
C ILE A 53 -13.15 1.29 -12.94
N ASP A 54 -12.85 -0.01 -13.08
CA ASP A 54 -13.45 -1.05 -12.26
C ASP A 54 -12.95 -1.02 -10.81
N SER A 55 -11.68 -0.66 -10.60
CA SER A 55 -11.05 -0.70 -9.27
C SER A 55 -11.13 0.63 -8.50
N TYR A 56 -11.52 1.73 -9.15
CA TYR A 56 -11.54 3.07 -8.54
C TYR A 56 -12.35 3.14 -7.24
N PRO A 57 -13.56 2.53 -7.13
CA PRO A 57 -14.30 2.53 -5.88
C PRO A 57 -13.52 1.89 -4.71
N SER A 58 -12.84 0.78 -4.96
CA SER A 58 -12.02 0.08 -3.96
C SER A 58 -10.77 0.87 -3.59
N ILE A 59 -10.09 1.46 -4.58
CA ILE A 59 -8.92 2.33 -4.37
C ILE A 59 -9.31 3.51 -3.48
N ARG A 60 -10.38 4.23 -3.85
CA ARG A 60 -10.87 5.39 -3.08
C ARG A 60 -11.24 5.00 -1.65
N LYS A 61 -11.93 3.87 -1.48
CA LYS A 61 -12.33 3.39 -0.16
C LYS A 61 -11.12 3.07 0.72
N TRP A 62 -10.10 2.41 0.17
CA TRP A 62 -8.88 2.10 0.90
C TRP A 62 -8.08 3.34 1.26
N ILE A 63 -7.88 4.28 0.33
CA ILE A 63 -7.18 5.55 0.61
C ILE A 63 -7.91 6.31 1.74
N ASN A 64 -9.24 6.41 1.67
CA ASN A 64 -10.01 7.08 2.71
C ASN A 64 -9.91 6.39 4.07
N HIS A 65 -9.90 5.05 4.10
CA HIS A 65 -9.67 4.27 5.32
C HIS A 65 -8.30 4.60 5.93
N ILE A 66 -7.23 4.56 5.13
CA ILE A 66 -5.88 4.91 5.60
C ILE A 66 -5.81 6.35 6.13
N LEU A 67 -6.39 7.30 5.40
CA LEU A 67 -6.40 8.71 5.80
C LEU A 67 -7.17 8.93 7.10
N ALA A 68 -8.33 8.28 7.27
CA ALA A 68 -9.17 8.45 8.44
C ALA A 68 -8.57 7.81 9.71
N GLU A 69 -7.98 6.62 9.58
CA GLU A 69 -7.54 5.83 10.73
C GLU A 69 -6.07 6.09 11.12
N TYR A 70 -5.21 6.50 10.17
CA TYR A 70 -3.76 6.48 10.37
C TYR A 70 -3.04 7.80 10.08
N THR A 71 -3.75 8.90 9.84
CA THR A 71 -3.15 10.23 9.74
C THR A 71 -3.04 10.88 11.12
N ASP A 72 -1.84 11.32 11.51
CA ASP A 72 -1.64 12.08 12.74
C ASP A 72 -2.00 13.57 12.59
N GLU A 73 -1.92 14.34 13.68
CA GLU A 73 -2.26 15.76 13.67
C GLU A 73 -1.38 16.63 12.76
N ASN A 74 -0.23 16.12 12.32
CA ASN A 74 0.69 16.81 11.43
C ASN A 74 0.52 16.39 9.96
N GLY A 75 -0.45 15.51 9.67
CA GLY A 75 -0.69 14.99 8.33
C GLY A 75 0.24 13.83 7.94
N ILE A 76 0.91 13.20 8.90
CA ILE A 76 1.82 12.07 8.65
C ILE A 76 1.04 10.76 8.74
N ILE A 77 1.26 9.87 7.77
CA ILE A 77 0.69 8.52 7.78
C ILE A 77 1.53 7.65 8.69
N THR A 78 0.88 7.08 9.70
CA THR A 78 1.56 6.42 10.83
C THR A 78 1.63 4.90 10.70
N LYS A 79 0.98 4.33 9.68
CA LYS A 79 0.83 2.88 9.53
C LYS A 79 1.55 2.35 8.30
N ASP A 80 2.61 1.60 8.56
CA ASP A 80 3.31 0.75 7.60
C ASP A 80 3.89 -0.43 8.39
N LYS A 81 3.65 -1.66 7.95
CA LYS A 81 4.12 -2.86 8.64
C LYS A 81 5.46 -3.34 8.10
N TYR A 82 5.66 -3.27 6.79
CA TYR A 82 6.80 -3.90 6.14
C TYR A 82 7.78 -2.91 5.50
N GLY A 83 7.28 -1.82 4.91
CA GLY A 83 8.05 -0.69 4.39
C GLY A 83 9.19 -1.10 3.44
N ASP A 84 10.39 -0.62 3.74
CA ASP A 84 11.63 -0.97 3.03
C ASP A 84 12.09 -2.37 3.43
N TRP A 85 11.36 -3.38 2.95
CA TRP A 85 11.52 -4.76 3.38
C TRP A 85 12.84 -5.36 2.89
N CYS A 86 13.54 -6.05 3.80
CA CYS A 86 14.83 -6.69 3.54
C CYS A 86 15.96 -5.74 3.07
N VAL A 87 16.09 -4.55 3.68
CA VAL A 87 17.29 -3.70 3.52
C VAL A 87 18.58 -4.48 3.76
N PRO A 88 19.69 -4.17 3.05
CA PRO A 88 20.93 -4.94 3.13
C PRO A 88 21.41 -5.19 4.57
N PRO A 89 21.42 -6.46 5.03
CA PRO A 89 21.82 -6.78 6.39
C PRO A 89 23.35 -6.73 6.53
N GLU A 90 23.82 -6.70 7.77
CA GLU A 90 25.25 -6.68 8.10
C GLU A 90 25.89 -8.07 8.02
N LYS A 91 25.08 -9.14 8.07
CA LYS A 91 25.52 -10.54 8.05
C LYS A 91 24.55 -11.41 7.26
N LEU A 92 25.03 -12.55 6.74
CA LEU A 92 24.25 -13.44 5.88
C LEU A 92 23.09 -14.14 6.60
N GLU A 93 23.19 -14.32 7.92
CA GLU A 93 22.19 -15.00 8.74
C GLU A 93 21.03 -14.08 9.17
N LEU A 94 21.14 -12.78 8.89
CA LEU A 94 20.13 -11.80 9.27
C LEU A 94 19.17 -11.55 8.10
N ILE A 95 17.87 -11.70 8.37
CA ILE A 95 16.80 -11.32 7.41
C ILE A 95 16.57 -9.80 7.44
N HIS A 96 16.60 -9.20 8.64
CA HIS A 96 16.44 -7.75 8.81
C HIS A 96 17.71 -7.14 9.41
N SER A 97 18.16 -6.03 8.80
CA SER A 97 19.20 -5.16 9.34
C SER A 97 18.95 -4.84 10.82
N GLN A 98 20.02 -4.74 11.61
CA GLN A 98 19.94 -4.24 12.98
C GLN A 98 20.44 -2.80 13.11
N ASP A 99 21.16 -2.28 12.11
CA ASP A 99 21.60 -0.89 12.03
C ASP A 99 20.40 0.04 11.77
N PRO A 100 20.04 0.90 12.74
CA PRO A 100 18.94 1.85 12.57
C PRO A 100 19.21 2.84 11.43
N LYS A 101 20.46 3.12 11.07
CA LYS A 101 20.80 4.03 9.96
C LYS A 101 20.50 3.43 8.58
N ARG A 102 20.31 2.12 8.50
CA ARG A 102 19.89 1.43 7.27
C ARG A 102 18.39 1.26 7.16
N LYS A 103 17.64 1.55 8.23
CA LYS A 103 16.19 1.40 8.27
C LYS A 103 15.56 2.74 7.91
N THR A 104 14.95 2.78 6.74
CA THR A 104 14.10 3.90 6.36
C THR A 104 12.89 3.98 7.30
N ASP A 105 12.53 5.19 7.75
CA ASP A 105 11.37 5.39 8.63
C ASP A 105 10.08 4.95 7.93
N GLY A 106 9.33 4.03 8.54
CA GLY A 106 8.06 3.53 8.01
C GLY A 106 7.03 4.65 7.80
N LYS A 107 7.03 5.69 8.64
CA LYS A 107 6.12 6.84 8.47
C LYS A 107 6.44 7.65 7.22
N LEU A 108 7.73 7.81 6.92
CA LEU A 108 8.19 8.47 5.70
C LEU A 108 7.70 7.70 4.48
N ILE A 109 7.86 6.38 4.49
CA ILE A 109 7.43 5.51 3.39
C ILE A 109 5.92 5.53 3.21
N ALA A 110 5.15 5.27 4.28
CA ALA A 110 3.68 5.29 4.21
C ALA A 110 3.14 6.64 3.74
N THR A 111 3.72 7.74 4.21
CA THR A 111 3.32 9.08 3.78
C THR A 111 3.62 9.28 2.30
N ALA A 112 4.83 8.93 1.84
CA ALA A 112 5.20 9.05 0.43
C ALA A 112 4.32 8.19 -0.49
N TYR A 113 4.04 6.94 -0.09
CA TYR A 113 3.17 6.03 -0.85
C TYR A 113 1.73 6.52 -0.89
N THR A 114 1.18 7.00 0.24
CA THR A 114 -0.17 7.55 0.29
C THR A 114 -0.30 8.79 -0.61
N ILE A 115 0.68 9.70 -0.60
CA ILE A 115 0.72 10.86 -1.50
C ILE A 115 0.75 10.40 -2.96
N ARG A 116 1.58 9.40 -3.31
CA ARG A 116 1.62 8.87 -4.67
C ARG A 116 0.29 8.23 -5.08
N CYS A 117 -0.36 7.49 -4.18
CA CYS A 117 -1.67 6.89 -4.45
C CYS A 117 -2.76 7.96 -4.66
N LEU A 118 -2.72 9.05 -3.90
CA LEU A 118 -3.61 10.21 -4.12
C LEU A 118 -3.41 10.82 -5.51
N GLN A 119 -2.17 11.06 -5.92
CA GLN A 119 -1.84 11.58 -7.27
C GLN A 119 -2.31 10.65 -8.40
N LEU A 120 -2.34 9.34 -8.17
CA LEU A 120 -2.88 8.37 -9.14
C LEU A 120 -4.40 8.40 -9.18
N ALA A 121 -5.06 8.62 -8.04
CA ALA A 121 -6.51 8.70 -7.95
C ALA A 121 -7.12 10.00 -8.51
N GLU A 122 -6.29 11.01 -8.79
CA GLU A 122 -6.68 12.28 -9.43
C GLU A 122 -6.65 12.24 -10.97
N GLN A 123 -6.02 11.23 -11.58
CA GLN A 123 -5.84 11.09 -13.03
C GLN A 123 -7.05 10.43 -13.72
#